data_AF-A0A2K9ZGS1-F1
#
_entry.id   AF-A0A2K9ZGS1-F1
#
_cell.length_a   1.000
_cell.length_b   1.000
_cell.length_c   1.000
_cell.angle_alpha   90.00
_cell.angle_beta   90.00
_cell.angle_gamma   90.00
#
_symmetry.space_group_name_H-M   'P 1'
#
loop_
_entity.id
_entity.type
_entity.pdbx_description
1 polymer ?
#
loop_
_entity_poly.entity_id
_entity_poly.type
_entity_poly.pdbx_seq_one_letter_code
_entity_poly.pdbx_strand_id
1 'polypeptide(L)' 'MYPIELGHSKRFANRGVPQLARGQQGRAILQRIQELSKPFGTEVTIDNGVGVIAL' A
#
# COMPACT_ATOMS: atom_id res chain seq x y z
N MET A 1 3.46 1.00 8.12
CA MET A 1 3.35 0.23 6.86
C MET A 1 3.55 1.16 5.68
N TYR A 2 4.57 0.91 4.85
CA TYR A 2 4.84 1.69 3.64
C TYR A 2 4.35 0.94 2.40
N PRO A 3 3.53 1.53 1.54
CA PRO A 3 3.03 0.85 0.35
C PRO A 3 4.12 0.79 -0.73
N ILE A 4 4.32 -0.39 -1.33
CA ILE A 4 5.28 -0.59 -2.43
C ILE A 4 4.57 -1.12 -3.68
N GLU A 5 5.18 -0.87 -4.84
CA GLU A 5 4.74 -1.42 -6.12
C GLU A 5 5.92 -1.91 -6.97
N LEU A 6 5.61 -2.72 -7.99
CA LEU A 6 6.60 -3.34 -8.88
C LEU A 6 6.59 -2.75 -10.29
N GLY A 7 5.96 -1.58 -10.49
CA GLY A 7 5.91 -0.89 -11.77
C GLY A 7 5.02 -1.56 -12.80
N HIS A 8 3.89 -2.16 -12.40
CA HIS A 8 2.97 -2.86 -13.33
C HIS A 8 2.39 -1.97 -14.44
N SER A 9 2.48 -0.65 -14.30
CA SER A 9 2.13 0.32 -15.34
C SER A 9 3.28 0.62 -16.33
N LYS A 10 4.53 0.30 -15.99
CA LYS A 10 5.73 0.55 -16.81
C LYS A 10 5.87 -0.49 -17.91
N ARG A 11 6.81 -0.31 -18.85
CA ARG A 11 7.17 -1.38 -19.82
C ARG A 11 7.64 -2.63 -19.07
N PHE A 12 7.34 -3.81 -19.61
CA PHE A 12 7.65 -5.10 -18.97
C PHE A 12 9.12 -5.23 -18.52
N ALA A 13 10.06 -4.78 -19.35
CA ALA A 13 11.50 -4.78 -19.03
C ALA A 13 11.90 -3.88 -17.84
N ASN A 14 11.03 -2.95 -17.43
CA ASN A 14 11.28 -1.96 -16.37
C ASN A 14 10.43 -2.24 -15.12
N ARG A 15 9.96 -3.49 -14.94
CA ARG A 15 9.16 -3.94 -13.78
C ARG A 15 9.98 -4.84 -12.86
N GLY A 16 9.44 -5.13 -11.68
CA GLY A 16 9.97 -6.15 -10.77
C GLY A 16 10.92 -5.63 -9.69
N VAL A 17 11.36 -4.38 -9.78
CA VAL A 17 12.11 -3.72 -8.71
C VAL A 17 11.13 -2.98 -7.78
N PRO A 18 11.07 -3.34 -6.48
CA PRO A 18 10.22 -2.67 -5.50
C PRO A 18 10.52 -1.18 -5.41
N GLN A 19 9.46 -0.37 -5.50
CA GLN A 19 9.51 1.08 -5.34
C GLN A 19 8.39 1.53 -4.42
N LEU A 20 8.60 2.64 -3.71
CA LEU A 20 7.55 3.24 -2.88
C LEU A 20 6.40 3.70 -3.78
N ALA A 21 5.19 3.18 -3.51
CA ALA A 21 3.98 3.59 -4.20
C ALA A 21 3.54 4.96 -3.67
N ARG A 22 3.26 5.90 -4.57
CA ARG A 22 2.88 7.28 -4.23
C ARG A 22 1.51 7.64 -4.79
N GLY A 23 0.93 8.73 -4.29
CA GLY A 23 -0.34 9.26 -4.77
C GLY A 23 -1.49 8.26 -4.65
N GLN A 24 -2.32 8.18 -5.70
CA GLN A 24 -3.52 7.33 -5.71
C GLN A 24 -3.19 5.84 -5.59
N GLN A 25 -2.11 5.37 -6.21
CA GLN A 25 -1.73 3.95 -6.14
C GLN A 25 -1.33 3.54 -4.72
N GLY A 26 -0.53 4.36 -4.03
CA GLY A 26 -0.17 4.13 -2.63
C GLY A 26 -1.41 4.12 -1.72
N ARG A 27 -2.33 5.08 -1.92
CA ARG A 27 -3.60 5.14 -1.17
C ARG A 27 -4.46 3.90 -1.39
N ALA A 28 -4.59 3.42 -2.63
CA ALA A 28 -5.37 2.23 -2.95
C ALA A 28 -4.81 0.95 -2.31
N ILE A 29 -3.47 0.81 -2.29
CA ILE A 29 -2.81 -0.30 -1.59
C ILE A 29 -3.13 -0.26 -0.09
N LEU A 30 -2.98 0.90 0.55
CA LEU A 30 -3.24 1.06 1.97
C LEU A 30 -4.70 0.81 2.34
N GLN A 31 -5.65 1.32 1.54
CA GLN A 31 -7.08 1.07 1.74
C GLN A 31 -7.44 -0.40 1.59
N ARG A 32 -6.84 -1.09 0.60
CA ARG A 32 -7.04 -2.54 0.44
C ARG A 32 -6.58 -3.31 1.67
N ILE A 33 -5.40 -2.98 2.21
CA ILE A 33 -4.90 -3.65 3.42
C ILE A 33 -5.79 -3.31 4.62
N GLN A 34 -6.21 -2.06 4.80
CA GLN A 34 -7.14 -1.67 5.86
C GLN A 34 -8.41 -2.53 5.84
N GLU A 35 -9.05 -2.70 4.68
CA GLU A 35 -10.25 -3.54 4.55
C GLU A 35 -9.97 -5.02 4.87
N LEU A 36 -8.85 -5.56 4.36
CA LEU A 36 -8.46 -6.95 4.61
C LEU A 36 -8.06 -7.20 6.07
N SER A 37 -7.63 -6.17 6.80
CA SER A 37 -7.24 -6.26 8.21
C SER A 37 -8.44 -6.30 9.17
N LYS A 38 -9.61 -5.77 8.78
CA LYS A 38 -10.80 -5.69 9.64
C LYS A 38 -11.23 -7.03 10.26
N PRO A 39 -11.30 -8.16 9.52
CA PRO A 39 -11.72 -9.45 10.10
C PRO A 39 -10.76 -9.98 11.16
N PHE A 40 -9.52 -9.49 11.19
CA PHE A 40 -8.51 -9.87 12.16
C PHE A 40 -8.47 -8.93 13.38
N GLY A 41 -9.42 -7.99 13.49
CA GLY A 41 -9.46 -7.01 14.58
C GLY A 41 -8.28 -6.04 14.56
N THR A 42 -7.58 -5.91 13.44
CA THR A 42 -6.44 -5.01 13.30
C THR A 42 -6.90 -3.70 12.68
N GLU A 43 -6.82 -2.61 13.44
CA GLU A 43 -7.12 -1.28 12.93
C GLU A 43 -5.90 -0.70 12.22
N VAL A 44 -6.08 -0.33 10.95
CA VAL A 44 -5.06 0.35 10.15
C VAL A 44 -5.58 1.74 9.83
N THR A 45 -4.91 2.78 10.29
CA THR A 45 -5.16 4.17 9.91
C THR A 45 -4.18 4.60 8.81
N ILE A 46 -4.55 5.59 8.00
CA ILE A 46 -3.69 6.12 6.94
C ILE A 46 -3.30 7.55 7.31
N ASP A 47 -2.03 7.76 7.64
CA ASP A 47 -1.45 9.06 7.95
C ASP A 47 -0.32 9.39 6.98
N ASN A 48 -0.39 10.55 6.32
CA ASN A 48 0.64 11.07 5.42
C ASN A 48 1.17 10.05 4.37
N GLY A 49 0.31 9.15 3.88
CA GLY A 49 0.68 8.13 2.89
C GLY A 49 1.35 6.88 3.48
N VAL A 50 1.26 6.70 4.80
CA VAL A 50 1.76 5.56 5.56
C VAL A 50 0.58 4.92 6.29
N GLY A 51 0.50 3.59 6.30
CA GLY A 51 -0.43 2.86 7.15
C GLY A 51 0.10 2.75 8.57
N VAL A 52 -0.62 3.23 9.57
CA VAL A 52 -0.29 3.07 10.99
C VAL A 52 -1.21 2.01 11.58
N ILE A 53 -0.64 1.02 12.26
CA ILE A 53 -1.42 -0.02 12.93
C ILE A 53 -1.62 0.43 14.37
N ALA A 54 -2.88 0.56 14.80
CA ALA A 54 -3.22 0.75 16.19
C ALA A 54 -3.47 -0.63 16.83
N LEU A 55 -2.83 -0.88 17.97
CA LEU A 55 -2.95 -2.09 18.77
C LEU A 55 -3.65 -1.77 20.09
#